data_AF-A0A1X7SYS2-F1
#
_entry.id   AF-A0A1X7SYS2-F1
#
_cell.length_a   1.000
_cell.length_b   1.000
_cell.length_c   1.000
_cell.angle_alpha   90.00
_cell.angle_beta   90.00
_cell.angle_gamma   90.00
#
_symmetry.space_group_name_H-M   'P 1'
#
loop_
_entity.id
_entity.type
_entity.pdbx_description
1 polymer ?
#
loop_
_entity_poly.entity_id
_entity_poly.type
_entity_poly.pdbx_seq_one_letter_code
_entity_poly.pdbx_strand_id
1 'polypeptide(L)'
;IKDLVTIIEELTILNQLDCTKWYQFGLHLGLYDPRLKAIDTDCRGKTVECFRECMSAWLRGEDGVREKGGPSWSSLATALDTIEEKPIASYIRDKYCQ
;
A
#
# COMPACT_ATOMS: atom_id res chain seq x y z
N ILE A 1 -11.95 -0.83 2.05
CA ILE A 1 -11.46 0.16 3.03
C ILE A 1 -11.76 1.56 2.49
N LYS A 2 -11.97 2.57 3.34
CA LYS A 2 -12.27 3.94 2.88
C LYS A 2 -11.40 5.02 3.51
N ASP A 3 -10.66 4.70 4.56
CA ASP A 3 -9.89 5.70 5.30
C ASP A 3 -8.38 5.50 5.11
N LEU A 4 -7.74 6.53 4.55
CA LEU A 4 -6.30 6.59 4.38
C LEU A 4 -5.57 6.69 5.72
N VAL A 5 -6.14 7.41 6.70
CA VAL A 5 -5.51 7.58 8.01
C VAL A 5 -5.36 6.23 8.69
N THR A 6 -6.44 5.46 8.76
CA THR A 6 -6.40 4.09 9.30
C THR A 6 -5.31 3.24 8.63
N ILE A 7 -5.20 3.24 7.30
CA ILE A 7 -4.17 2.43 6.60
C ILE A 7 -2.75 2.88 6.98
N ILE A 8 -2.50 4.18 7.01
CA ILE A 8 -1.17 4.71 7.35
C ILE A 8 -0.82 4.38 8.80
N GLU A 9 -1.76 4.53 9.75
CA GLU A 9 -1.54 4.20 11.16
C GLU A 9 -1.23 2.71 11.34
N GLU A 10 -2.03 1.83 10.73
CA GLU A 10 -1.83 0.38 10.82
C GLU A 10 -0.48 -0.04 10.25
N LEU A 11 -0.11 0.46 9.06
CA LEU A 11 1.12 0.03 8.41
C LEU A 11 2.38 0.65 9.04
N THR A 12 2.35 1.94 9.40
CA THR A 12 3.56 2.66 9.81
C THR A 12 3.72 2.77 11.32
N ILE A 13 2.68 3.20 12.05
CA ILE A 13 2.79 3.45 13.49
C ILE A 13 2.75 2.14 14.26
N LEU A 14 1.80 1.26 13.93
CA LEU A 14 1.60 0.01 14.66
C LEU A 14 2.58 -1.08 14.22
N ASN A 15 2.90 -1.14 12.92
CA ASN A 15 3.68 -2.23 12.35
C ASN A 15 5.05 -1.82 11.79
N GLN A 16 5.42 -0.54 11.85
CA GLN A 16 6.74 -0.03 11.47
C GLN A 16 7.18 -0.45 10.05
N LEU A 17 6.23 -0.49 9.10
CA LEU A 17 6.52 -0.78 7.71
C LEU A 17 7.57 0.21 7.17
N ASP A 18 8.61 -0.32 6.55
CA ASP A 18 9.61 0.48 5.86
C ASP A 18 8.98 1.13 4.62
N CYS A 19 8.72 2.44 4.73
CA CYS A 19 8.13 3.22 3.65
C CYS A 19 9.00 3.26 2.39
N THR A 20 10.29 2.91 2.45
CA THR A 20 11.14 2.86 1.24
C THR A 20 10.69 1.80 0.24
N LYS A 21 9.94 0.78 0.69
CA LYS A 21 9.37 -0.28 -0.15
C LYS A 21 8.10 0.13 -0.90
N TRP A 22 7.64 1.38 -0.75
CA TRP A 22 6.37 1.85 -1.33
C TRP A 22 6.23 1.59 -2.83
N TYR A 23 7.33 1.68 -3.59
CA TYR A 23 7.30 1.49 -5.04
C TYR A 23 6.96 0.04 -5.40
N GLN A 24 7.70 -0.92 -4.84
CA GLN A 24 7.43 -2.34 -5.04
C GLN A 24 6.04 -2.70 -4.51
N PHE A 25 5.68 -2.17 -3.35
CA PHE A 25 4.38 -2.39 -2.75
C PHE A 25 3.23 -1.91 -3.66
N GLY A 26 3.34 -0.71 -4.22
CA GLY A 26 2.36 -0.14 -5.15
C GLY A 26 2.14 -1.00 -6.39
N LEU A 27 3.19 -1.58 -6.96
CA LEU A 27 3.08 -2.51 -8.09
C LEU A 27 2.27 -3.76 -7.72
N HIS A 28 2.53 -4.35 -6.55
CA HIS A 28 1.79 -5.53 -6.09
C HIS A 28 0.33 -5.22 -5.78
N LEU A 29 0.03 -3.98 -5.39
CA LEU A 29 -1.32 -3.48 -5.20
C LEU A 29 -2.08 -3.18 -6.51
N GLY A 30 -1.39 -3.22 -7.66
CA GLY A 30 -2.00 -3.03 -8.98
C GLY A 30 -1.85 -1.62 -9.55
N LEU A 31 -1.03 -0.75 -8.93
CA LEU A 31 -0.66 0.53 -9.52
C LEU A 31 0.41 0.32 -10.59
N TYR A 32 0.32 1.06 -11.70
CA TYR A 32 1.27 0.89 -12.80
C TYR A 32 2.53 1.73 -12.61
N ASP A 33 3.64 1.24 -13.17
CA ASP A 33 4.96 1.89 -13.15
C ASP A 33 4.91 3.39 -13.55
N PRO A 34 4.18 3.82 -14.60
CA PRO A 34 4.08 5.25 -14.94
C PRO A 34 3.48 6.11 -13.82
N ARG A 35 2.50 5.58 -13.08
CA ARG A 35 1.91 6.30 -11.94
C ARG A 35 2.88 6.42 -10.79
N LEU A 36 3.56 5.33 -10.45
CA LEU A 36 4.51 5.34 -9.35
C LEU A 36 5.65 6.32 -9.65
N LYS A 37 6.14 6.38 -10.90
CA LYS A 37 7.12 7.39 -11.32
C LYS A 37 6.60 8.83 -11.22
N ALA A 38 5.33 9.06 -11.54
CA ALA A 38 4.71 10.38 -11.37
C ALA A 38 4.66 10.77 -9.88
N ILE A 39 4.24 9.86 -9.00
CA ILE A 39 4.25 10.07 -7.55
C ILE A 39 5.66 10.40 -7.04
N ASP A 40 6.67 9.63 -7.46
CA ASP A 40 8.06 9.84 -7.02
C ASP A 40 8.58 11.24 -7.43
N THR A 41 8.24 11.66 -8.64
CA THR A 41 8.57 13.00 -9.17
C THR A 41 7.89 14.10 -8.37
N ASP A 42 6.61 13.95 -8.08
CA ASP A 42 5.80 14.96 -7.37
C ASP A 42 6.24 15.11 -5.91
N CYS A 43 6.56 13.99 -5.25
CA CYS A 43 7.04 13.97 -3.87
C CYS A 43 8.53 14.36 -3.73
N ARG A 44 9.27 14.47 -4.85
CA ARG A 44 10.68 14.90 -4.89
C ARG A 44 11.60 14.06 -3.97
N GLY A 45 11.40 12.75 -3.97
CA GLY A 45 12.18 11.82 -3.15
C GLY A 45 11.84 11.77 -1.66
N LYS A 46 10.76 12.43 -1.22
CA LYS A 46 10.29 12.31 0.16
C LYS A 46 9.49 11.02 0.35
N THR A 47 10.18 9.96 0.76
CA THR A 47 9.65 8.59 0.86
C THR A 47 8.29 8.47 1.54
N VAL A 48 8.09 9.13 2.69
CA VAL A 48 6.82 9.06 3.44
C VAL A 48 5.67 9.72 2.68
N GLU A 49 5.94 10.83 1.97
CA GLU A 49 4.96 11.47 1.10
C GLU A 49 4.63 10.56 -0.09
N CYS A 50 5.64 9.94 -0.73
CA CYS A 50 5.43 8.98 -1.82
C CYS A 50 4.54 7.80 -1.38
N PHE A 51 4.83 7.24 -0.19
CA PHE A 51 4.05 6.13 0.36
C PHE A 51 2.60 6.54 0.61
N ARG A 52 2.37 7.75 1.16
CA ARG A 52 1.02 8.25 1.40
C ARG A 52 0.23 8.44 0.10
N GLU A 53 0.85 9.02 -0.93
CA GLU A 53 0.21 9.18 -2.24
C GLU A 53 -0.02 7.84 -2.94
N CYS A 54 0.88 6.87 -2.77
CA CYS A 54 0.70 5.49 -3.23
C CYS A 54 -0.54 4.84 -2.59
N MET A 55 -0.70 4.94 -1.27
CA MET A 55 -1.89 4.40 -0.58
C MET A 55 -3.18 5.14 -1.00
N SER A 56 -3.09 6.44 -1.23
CA SER A 56 -4.19 7.27 -1.72
C SER A 56 -4.66 6.83 -3.12
N ALA A 57 -3.72 6.60 -4.04
CA ALA A 57 -3.99 6.09 -5.38
C ALA A 57 -4.61 4.68 -5.34
N TRP A 58 -4.07 3.79 -4.51
CA TRP A 58 -4.63 2.45 -4.31
C TRP A 58 -6.06 2.50 -3.77
N LEU A 59 -6.35 3.32 -2.76
CA LEU A 59 -7.70 3.51 -2.22
C LEU A 59 -8.71 4.01 -3.24
N ARG A 60 -8.28 4.87 -4.17
CA ARG A 60 -9.12 5.34 -5.29
C ARG A 60 -9.39 4.25 -6.33
N GLY A 61 -8.73 3.10 -6.20
CA GLY A 61 -8.92 1.95 -7.08
C GLY A 61 -8.46 2.23 -8.50
N GLU A 62 -7.41 3.02 -8.64
CA GLU A 62 -6.89 3.45 -9.92
C GLU A 62 -6.06 2.35 -10.60
N ASP A 63 -5.73 2.50 -11.89
CA ASP A 63 -5.03 1.49 -12.70
C ASP A 63 -5.66 0.08 -12.56
N GLY A 64 -4.83 -0.95 -12.37
CA GLY A 64 -5.22 -2.35 -12.23
C GLY A 64 -5.62 -2.76 -10.81
N VAL A 65 -5.80 -1.81 -9.88
CA VAL A 65 -6.11 -2.13 -8.47
C VAL A 65 -7.39 -2.97 -8.34
N ARG A 66 -8.41 -2.69 -9.16
CA ARG A 66 -9.66 -3.47 -9.16
C ARG A 66 -9.45 -4.91 -9.63
N GLU A 67 -8.55 -5.13 -10.58
CA GLU A 67 -8.18 -6.46 -11.07
C GLU A 67 -7.41 -7.27 -10.01
N LYS A 68 -6.72 -6.58 -9.09
CA LYS A 68 -6.04 -7.14 -7.92
C LYS A 68 -6.94 -7.32 -6.69
N GLY A 69 -8.26 -7.27 -6.87
CA GLY A 69 -9.23 -7.45 -5.78
C GLY A 69 -9.70 -6.15 -5.11
N GLY A 70 -9.30 -4.99 -5.65
CA GLY A 70 -9.71 -3.67 -5.17
C GLY A 70 -9.14 -3.31 -3.79
N PRO A 71 -9.45 -2.12 -3.25
CA PRO A 71 -8.90 -1.65 -1.98
C PRO A 71 -9.51 -2.35 -0.76
N SER A 72 -9.03 -3.57 -0.47
CA SER A 72 -9.45 -4.43 0.63
C SER A 72 -8.28 -4.84 1.54
N TRP A 73 -8.56 -5.14 2.81
CA TRP A 73 -7.54 -5.61 3.76
C TRP A 73 -6.87 -6.91 3.30
N SER A 74 -7.64 -7.80 2.65
CA SER A 74 -7.12 -9.05 2.10
C SER A 74 -6.12 -8.80 0.96
N SER A 75 -6.44 -7.90 0.02
CA SER A 75 -5.50 -7.52 -1.05
C SER A 75 -4.26 -6.82 -0.51
N LEU A 76 -4.41 -5.96 0.51
CA LEU A 76 -3.30 -5.28 1.18
C LEU A 76 -2.36 -6.30 1.84
N ALA A 77 -2.92 -7.24 2.60
CA ALA A 77 -2.13 -8.29 3.26
C ALA A 77 -1.46 -9.23 2.25
N THR A 78 -2.10 -9.51 1.12
CA THR A 78 -1.49 -10.30 0.04
C THR A 78 -0.30 -9.55 -0.56
N ALA A 79 -0.43 -8.25 -0.82
CA ALA A 79 0.67 -7.43 -1.32
C ALA A 79 1.83 -7.32 -0.31
N LEU A 80 1.54 -7.21 1.00
CA LEU A 80 2.55 -7.21 2.05
C LEU A 80 3.33 -8.53 2.09
N ASP A 81 2.62 -9.65 2.01
CA ASP A 81 3.22 -10.99 1.96
C ASP A 81 4.18 -11.13 0.76
N THR A 82 3.81 -10.57 -0.40
CA THR A 82 4.64 -10.61 -1.62
C THR A 82 5.91 -9.76 -1.55
N ILE A 83 5.95 -8.71 -0.72
CA ILE A 83 7.16 -7.88 -0.50
C ILE A 83 7.94 -8.30 0.75
N GLU A 84 7.70 -9.53 1.21
CA GLU A 84 8.32 -10.17 2.38
C GLU A 84 8.01 -9.50 3.73
N GLU A 85 6.99 -8.63 3.78
CA GLU A 85 6.46 -8.04 5.02
C GLU A 85 5.47 -9.00 5.72
N LYS A 86 5.89 -10.26 5.86
CA LYS A 86 5.06 -11.36 6.37
C LYS A 86 4.48 -11.11 7.76
N PRO A 87 5.24 -10.55 8.74
CA PRO A 87 4.69 -10.26 10.06
C PRO A 87 3.51 -9.27 9.99
N ILE A 88 3.64 -8.23 9.17
CA ILE A 88 2.60 -7.21 8.97
C ILE A 88 1.41 -7.81 8.23
N ALA A 89 1.67 -8.62 7.19
CA ALA A 89 0.63 -9.33 6.46
C ALA A 89 -0.22 -10.21 7.38
N SER A 90 0.39 -11.02 8.25
CA SER A 90 -0.32 -11.85 9.23
C SER A 90 -1.13 -11.00 10.20
N TYR A 91 -0.55 -9.93 10.75
CA TYR A 91 -1.25 -9.01 11.64
C TYR A 91 -2.52 -8.43 11.00
N ILE A 92 -2.42 -7.96 9.75
CA ILE A 92 -3.57 -7.40 9.02
C ILE A 92 -4.63 -8.47 8.75
N ARG A 93 -4.24 -9.70 8.39
CA ARG A 93 -5.19 -10.80 8.17
C ARG A 93 -5.95 -11.13 9.45
N ASP A 94 -5.22 -11.31 10.54
CA ASP A 94 -5.80 -11.69 11.83
C ASP A 94 -6.79 -10.64 12.35
N LYS A 95 -6.48 -9.36 12.15
CA LYS A 95 -7.28 -8.24 12.64
C LYS A 95 -8.50 -7.91 11.76
N TYR A 96 -8.39 -8.05 10.45
CA TYR A 96 -9.36 -7.46 9.51
C TYR A 96 -9.96 -8.42 8.48
N CYS A 97 -9.45 -9.64 8.33
CA CYS A 97 -9.87 -10.58 7.29
C CYS A 97 -10.63 -11.80 7.84
N GLN A 98 -11.25 -11.67 9.02
CA GLN A 98 -12.11 -12.71 9.62
C GLN A 98 -13.51 -12.73 9.02
#